data_AF-A0A150T1D4-F1
#
_entry.id   AF-A0A150T1D4-F1
#
_cell.length_a   1.000
_cell.length_b   1.000
_cell.length_c   1.000
_cell.angle_alpha   90.00
_cell.angle_beta   90.00
_cell.angle_gamma   90.00
#
_symmetry.space_group_name_H-M   'P 1'
#
loop_
_entity.id
_entity.type
_entity.pdbx_description
1 polymer ?
#
loop_
_entity_poly.entity_id
_entity_poly.type
_entity_poly.pdbx_seq_one_letter_code
_entity_poly.pdbx_strand_id
1 'polypeptide(L)'
;MANAIRIHTQVTSETLHIPELSALVGKNVEVIILEEEPAPRRPTPPARKLGALRGLFDVPEDFDAPLPEDMLRAFEGDGER
;
A
#
# COMPACT_ATOMS: atom_id res chain seq x y z
N MET A 1 -25.24 18.08 19.55
CA MET A 1 -24.37 16.99 19.08
C MET A 1 -22.98 17.59 18.88
N ALA A 2 -21.95 17.08 19.54
CA ALA A 2 -20.58 17.54 19.35
C ALA A 2 -19.94 16.75 18.20
N ASN A 3 -19.34 17.45 17.23
CA ASN A 3 -18.60 16.84 16.13
C ASN A 3 -17.11 16.90 16.43
N ALA A 4 -16.40 15.78 16.23
CA ALA A 4 -14.95 15.70 16.40
C ALA A 4 -14.26 15.53 15.05
N ILE A 5 -13.13 16.23 14.85
CA ILE A 5 -12.26 16.07 13.68
C ILE A 5 -10.96 15.45 14.19
N ARG A 6 -10.57 14.28 13.66
CA ARG A 6 -9.28 13.65 13.96
C ARG A 6 -8.33 13.91 12.81
N ILE A 7 -7.18 14.52 13.10
CA ILE A 7 -6.10 14.78 12.14
C ILE A 7 -4.86 14.02 12.62
N HIS A 8 -4.28 13.21 11.74
CA HIS A 8 -3.02 12.52 12.00
C HIS A 8 -1.93 13.20 11.17
N THR A 9 -1.03 13.91 11.84
CA THR A 9 0.07 14.63 11.19
C THR A 9 1.29 14.65 12.09
N GLN A 10 2.47 14.78 11.47
CA GLN A 10 3.72 14.97 12.18
C GLN A 10 3.93 16.46 12.49
N VAL A 11 4.36 16.77 13.71
CA VAL A 11 4.82 18.12 14.08
C VAL A 11 6.25 18.28 13.57
N THR A 12 6.44 19.06 12.51
CA THR A 12 7.74 19.28 11.86
C THR A 12 8.30 20.69 12.07
N SER A 13 7.50 21.59 12.61
CA SER A 13 7.81 23.00 12.83
C SER A 13 7.06 23.54 14.04
N GLU A 14 7.40 24.75 14.45
CA GLU A 14 6.69 25.48 15.52
C GLU A 14 5.26 25.87 15.13
N THR A 15 4.97 26.01 13.84
CA THR A 15 3.65 26.39 13.31
C THR A 15 3.09 25.30 12.42
N LEU A 16 2.00 24.67 12.85
CA LEU A 16 1.31 23.61 12.13
C LEU A 16 0.20 24.18 11.25
N HIS A 17 0.26 23.94 9.93
CA HIS A 17 -0.76 24.38 9.00
C HIS A 17 -1.80 23.26 8.78
N ILE A 18 -3.03 23.46 9.26
CA ILE A 18 -4.11 22.47 9.20
C ILE A 18 -5.30 23.05 8.38
N PRO A 19 -5.38 22.76 7.07
CA PRO A 19 -6.45 23.26 6.21
C PRO A 19 -7.86 22.83 6.65
N GLU A 20 -7.99 21.66 7.29
CA GLU A 20 -9.24 21.08 7.76
C GLU A 20 -9.93 21.95 8.83
N LEU A 21 -9.17 22.82 9.53
CA LEU A 21 -9.73 23.76 10.52
C LEU A 21 -10.34 25.01 9.88
N SER A 22 -10.22 25.20 8.57
CA SER A 22 -10.79 26.37 7.87
C SER A 22 -12.31 26.53 8.07
N ALA A 23 -13.04 25.41 8.11
CA ALA A 23 -14.49 25.41 8.36
C ALA A 23 -14.88 25.78 9.80
N LEU A 24 -13.90 25.89 10.71
CA LEU A 24 -14.07 26.23 12.12
C LEU A 24 -13.69 27.67 12.45
N VAL A 25 -13.25 28.45 11.46
CA VAL A 25 -12.94 29.88 11.63
C VAL A 25 -14.14 30.61 12.24
N GLY A 26 -13.89 31.33 13.34
CA GLY A 26 -14.91 32.08 14.09
C GLY A 26 -15.73 31.26 15.08
N LYS A 27 -15.44 29.97 15.27
CA LYS A 27 -16.12 29.09 16.24
C LYS A 27 -15.23 28.84 17.47
N ASN A 28 -15.85 28.70 18.64
CA ASN A 28 -15.16 28.24 19.85
C ASN A 28 -14.93 26.74 19.74
N VAL A 29 -13.67 26.31 19.82
CA VAL A 29 -13.26 24.91 19.70
C VAL A 29 -12.21 24.58 20.76
N GLU A 30 -12.18 23.32 21.19
CA GLU A 30 -11.13 22.75 22.03
C GLU A 30 -10.24 21.86 21.15
N VAL A 31 -8.92 22.02 21.26
CA VAL A 31 -7.93 21.24 20.49
C VAL A 31 -7.15 20.36 21.46
N ILE A 32 -7.17 19.05 21.20
CA ILE A 32 -6.42 18.06 21.98
C ILE A 32 -5.29 17.53 21.10
N ILE A 33 -4.05 17.66 21.58
CA ILE A 33 -2.86 17.14 20.91
C ILE A 33 -2.45 15.86 21.64
N LEU A 34 -2.30 14.78 20.89
CA LEU A 34 -1.86 13.48 21.40
C LEU A 34 -0.54 13.12 20.71
N GLU A 35 0.47 12.80 21.50
CA GLU A 35 1.70 12.20 20.99
C GLU A 35 1.45 10.70 20.77
N GLU A 36 1.72 10.22 19.55
CA GLU A 36 1.66 8.80 19.20
C GLU A 36 3.08 8.30 18.97
N GLU A 37 3.42 7.13 19.51
CA GLU A 37 4.70 6.48 19.17
C GLU A 37 4.73 6.18 17.66
N PRO A 38 5.84 6.51 16.97
CA PRO A 38 5.96 6.21 15.56
C PRO A 38 5.83 4.71 15.36
N ALA A 39 4.84 4.29 14.56
CA ALA A 39 4.73 2.89 14.17
C ALA A 39 6.07 2.42 13.56
N PRO A 40 6.50 1.18 13.85
CA PRO A 40 7.75 0.65 13.31
C PRO A 40 7.71 0.80 11.79
N ARG A 41 8.66 1.56 11.24
CA ARG A 41 8.81 1.71 9.79
C ARG A 41 9.01 0.31 9.23
N ARG A 42 8.03 -0.21 8.50
CA ARG A 42 8.26 -1.40 7.69
C ARG A 42 9.41 -1.08 6.74
N PRO A 43 10.43 -1.93 6.64
CA PRO A 43 11.48 -1.72 5.66
C PRO A 43 10.82 -1.59 4.30
N THR A 44 11.15 -0.52 3.58
CA THR A 44 10.75 -0.38 2.19
C THR A 44 11.34 -1.58 1.46
N PRO A 45 10.52 -2.38 0.76
CA PRO A 45 11.06 -3.48 -0.03
C PRO A 45 12.08 -2.91 -1.03
N PRO A 46 13.20 -3.60 -1.27
CA PRO A 46 14.22 -3.12 -2.18
C PRO A 46 13.59 -2.83 -3.54
N ALA A 47 14.05 -1.76 -4.19
CA ALA A 47 13.62 -1.43 -5.54
C ALA A 47 13.90 -2.62 -6.46
N ARG A 48 12.84 -3.20 -7.05
CA ARG A 48 12.99 -4.32 -7.98
C ARG A 48 13.70 -3.81 -9.24
N LYS A 49 14.85 -4.42 -9.57
CA LYS A 49 15.56 -4.12 -10.81
C LYS A 49 14.80 -4.73 -11.99
N LEU A 50 14.33 -3.90 -12.92
CA LEU A 50 13.72 -4.37 -14.16
C LEU A 50 14.74 -5.20 -14.95
N GLY A 51 14.32 -6.36 -15.46
CA GLY A 51 15.17 -7.25 -16.24
C GLY A 51 16.26 -7.97 -15.42
N ALA A 52 16.06 -8.17 -14.12
CA ALA A 52 17.00 -8.91 -13.26
C ALA A 52 17.33 -10.33 -13.78
N LEU A 53 16.45 -10.93 -14.58
CA LEU A 53 16.62 -12.26 -15.18
C LEU A 53 16.77 -12.22 -16.71
N ARG A 54 17.14 -11.07 -17.30
CA ARG A 54 17.28 -10.95 -18.76
C ARG A 54 18.31 -11.96 -19.29
N GLY A 55 17.90 -12.79 -20.24
CA GLY A 55 18.74 -13.80 -20.87
C GLY A 55 18.98 -15.06 -20.04
N LEU A 56 18.30 -15.21 -18.90
CA LEU A 56 18.33 -16.45 -18.11
C LEU A 56 17.21 -17.43 -18.47
N PHE A 57 16.31 -17.02 -19.37
CA PHE A 57 15.22 -17.82 -19.87
C PHE A 57 15.04 -17.55 -21.36
N ASP A 58 15.08 -18.61 -22.15
CA ASP A 58 14.70 -18.58 -23.56
C ASP A 58 13.24 -19.01 -23.66
N VAL A 59 12.43 -18.18 -24.31
CA VAL A 59 11.01 -18.46 -24.52
C VAL A 59 10.90 -19.55 -25.61
N PRO A 60 10.30 -20.72 -25.31
CA PRO A 60 10.06 -21.75 -26.30
C PRO A 60 9.18 -21.26 -27.46
N GLU A 61 9.36 -21.83 -28.65
CA GLU A 61 8.54 -21.50 -29.83
C GLU A 61 7.05 -21.83 -29.64
N ASP A 62 6.75 -22.76 -28.74
CA ASP A 62 5.40 -23.24 -28.40
C ASP A 62 4.84 -22.58 -27.13
N PHE A 63 5.41 -21.47 -26.64
CA PHE A 63 4.94 -20.81 -25.42
C PHE A 63 3.45 -20.42 -25.45
N ASP A 64 2.93 -20.07 -26.62
CA ASP A 64 1.53 -19.71 -26.83
C ASP A 64 0.63 -20.92 -27.15
N ALA A 65 1.19 -22.14 -27.15
CA ALA A 65 0.41 -23.36 -27.34
C ALA A 65 -0.50 -23.64 -26.13
N PRO A 66 -1.62 -24.35 -26.33
CA PRO A 66 -2.44 -24.79 -25.21
C PRO A 66 -1.62 -25.66 -24.24
N LEU A 67 -1.88 -25.50 -22.93
CA LEU A 67 -1.26 -26.35 -21.92
C LEU A 67 -1.65 -27.84 -22.15
N PRO A 68 -0.75 -28.78 -21.85
CA PRO A 68 -1.08 -30.20 -21.80
C PRO A 68 -2.27 -30.50 -20.87
N GLU A 69 -3.10 -31.48 -21.21
CA GLU A 69 -4.38 -31.78 -20.51
C GLU A 69 -4.21 -32.13 -19.03
N ASP A 70 -3.11 -32.81 -18.66
CA ASP A 70 -2.76 -33.12 -17.28
C ASP A 70 -2.39 -31.86 -16.48
N MET A 71 -1.62 -30.96 -17.10
CA MET A 71 -1.26 -29.68 -16.49
C MET A 71 -2.49 -28.77 -16.37
N LEU A 72 -3.32 -28.68 -17.42
CA LEU A 72 -4.55 -27.89 -17.40
C LEU A 72 -5.49 -28.33 -16.27
N ARG A 73 -5.72 -29.64 -16.12
CA ARG A 73 -6.52 -30.19 -15.00
C ARG A 73 -5.96 -29.81 -13.63
N ALA A 74 -4.64 -29.77 -13.46
CA ALA A 74 -4.03 -29.35 -12.20
C ALA A 74 -4.32 -27.87 -11.87
N PHE A 75 -4.36 -26.99 -12.87
CA PHE A 75 -4.74 -25.58 -12.70
C PHE A 75 -6.24 -25.39 -12.45
N GLU A 76 -7.08 -26.24 -13.05
CA GLU A 76 -8.54 -26.21 -12.90
C GLU A 76 -9.03 -26.84 -11.58
N GLY A 77 -8.14 -27.50 -10.83
CA GLY A 77 -8.44 -28.12 -9.54
C GLY A 77 -8.92 -29.58 -9.63
N ASP A 78 -8.80 -30.19 -10.81
CA ASP A 78 -9.19 -31.57 -11.13
C ASP A 78 -7.99 -32.55 -11.13
N GLY A 79 -6.77 -32.06 -10.84
CA GLY A 79 -5.59 -32.89 -10.64
C GLY A 79 -5.72 -33.73 -9.37
N GLU A 80 -5.37 -35.02 -9.45
CA GLU A 80 -5.53 -36.03 -8.39
C GLU A 80 -5.23 -35.47 -6.98
N ARG A 81 -6.23 -35.56 -6.09
CA ARG A 81 -6.02 -35.41 -4.64
C ARG A 81 -5.32 -36.61 -4.06
#